data_AF-W0RJE6-F1
#
_entry.id   AF-W0RJE6-F1
#
_cell.length_a   1.000
_cell.length_b   1.000
_cell.length_c   1.000
_cell.angle_alpha   90.00
_cell.angle_beta   90.00
_cell.angle_gamma   90.00
#
_symmetry.space_group_name_H-M   'P 1'
#
loop_
_entity.id
_entity.type
_entity.pdbx_description
1 polymer ?
#
loop_
_entity_poly.entity_id
_entity_poly.type
_entity_poly.pdbx_seq_one_letter_code
_entity_poly.pdbx_strand_id
1 'polypeptide(L)'
;MIGRPVERRGPAVKFCGLTRLQDAAEGARLGARYLGAIFAGGPRLVSSASAAQIFSAGRAAAALSWQSVPRCVGVMGTQSPSEIAELAGEASLDAVQLHADPTPEHVQRVREATGREVWAVLRVEGAALPPNAAELFAAADAVVLDAKVNGKLGGTGVALDWLALHDAAAAVRGATRLVLAGGLTPGNVTRAAEAMHPDVVDVSSGVEEAPGQKDHALMRAFAQGAAAVAPRTQPGTPSQ
;
A
#
# COMPACT_ATOMS: atom_id res chain seq x y z
N MET A 1 8.31 3.44 -33.36
CA MET A 1 8.15 2.15 -32.66
C MET A 1 7.37 2.40 -31.39
N ILE A 2 6.06 2.15 -31.41
CA ILE A 2 5.17 2.39 -30.28
C ILE A 2 5.39 1.21 -29.33
N GLY A 3 5.99 1.47 -28.17
CA GLY A 3 6.25 0.45 -27.16
C GLY A 3 4.94 -0.26 -26.81
N ARG A 4 4.92 -1.60 -26.94
CA ARG A 4 3.81 -2.43 -26.46
C ARG A 4 3.53 -2.08 -24.99
N PRO A 5 2.26 -1.92 -24.58
CA PRO A 5 1.93 -1.83 -23.16
C PRO A 5 2.52 -3.05 -22.45
N VAL A 6 3.33 -2.83 -21.42
CA VAL A 6 3.73 -3.93 -20.53
C VAL A 6 2.46 -4.37 -19.82
N GLU A 7 1.88 -5.49 -20.28
CA GLU A 7 0.77 -6.15 -19.59
C GLU A 7 1.20 -6.39 -18.14
N ARG A 8 0.50 -5.75 -17.19
CA ARG A 8 0.85 -5.87 -15.78
C ARG A 8 0.54 -7.28 -15.32
N ARG A 9 1.59 -8.02 -14.96
CA ARG A 9 1.49 -9.26 -14.19
C ARG A 9 1.15 -8.92 -12.74
N GLY A 10 0.03 -9.40 -12.23
CA GLY A 10 -0.40 -9.27 -10.83
C GLY A 10 -0.65 -7.84 -10.29
N PRO A 11 -1.08 -7.71 -9.03
CA PRO A 11 -1.16 -6.43 -8.32
C PRO A 11 0.22 -5.80 -8.16
N ALA A 12 0.27 -4.47 -8.07
CA ALA A 12 1.51 -3.78 -7.71
C ALA A 12 1.89 -4.07 -6.25
N VAL A 13 3.19 -4.04 -5.94
CA VAL A 13 3.69 -4.26 -4.57
C VAL A 13 4.01 -2.94 -3.89
N LYS A 14 3.59 -2.82 -2.62
CA LYS A 14 4.05 -1.81 -1.66
C LYS A 14 4.81 -2.50 -0.52
N PHE A 15 6.06 -2.09 -0.31
CA PHE A 15 6.81 -2.45 0.90
C PHE A 15 6.73 -1.29 1.89
N CYS A 16 6.10 -1.52 3.04
CA CYS A 16 5.78 -0.49 4.03
C CYS A 16 6.63 -0.61 5.30
N GLY A 17 6.75 0.48 6.06
CA GLY A 17 7.52 0.51 7.31
C GLY A 17 9.01 0.34 7.09
N LEU A 18 9.54 0.93 6.02
CA LEU A 18 10.97 0.92 5.72
C LEU A 18 11.71 1.87 6.68
N THR A 19 12.74 1.37 7.35
CA THR A 19 13.58 2.16 8.27
C THR A 19 15.05 2.23 7.83
N ARG A 20 15.44 1.45 6.81
CA ARG A 20 16.83 1.30 6.36
C ARG A 20 16.95 1.50 4.86
N LEU A 21 18.08 2.07 4.43
CA LEU A 21 18.35 2.38 3.03
C LEU A 21 18.38 1.12 2.16
N GLN A 22 19.01 0.04 2.65
CA GLN A 22 19.14 -1.22 1.92
C GLN A 22 17.80 -1.91 1.66
N ASP A 23 16.81 -1.73 2.54
CA ASP A 23 15.48 -2.34 2.38
C ASP A 23 14.68 -1.62 1.28
N ALA A 24 14.78 -0.28 1.24
CA ALA A 24 14.18 0.49 0.15
C ALA A 24 14.85 0.20 -1.19
N ALA A 25 16.18 0.08 -1.21
CA ALA A 25 16.91 -0.30 -2.39
C ALA A 25 16.47 -1.68 -2.90
N GLU A 26 16.37 -2.68 -2.02
CA GLU A 26 15.93 -4.01 -2.42
C GLU A 26 14.49 -4.04 -2.90
N GLY A 27 13.57 -3.36 -2.20
CA GLY A 27 12.19 -3.24 -2.64
C GLY A 27 12.07 -2.66 -4.05
N ALA A 28 12.87 -1.64 -4.37
CA ALA A 28 12.94 -1.06 -5.70
C ALA A 28 13.51 -2.03 -6.76
N ARG A 29 14.58 -2.79 -6.44
CA ARG A 29 15.14 -3.81 -7.35
C ARG A 29 14.12 -4.91 -7.69
N LEU A 30 13.31 -5.28 -6.70
CA LEU A 30 12.22 -6.24 -6.86
C LEU A 30 11.02 -5.70 -7.65
N GLY A 31 11.07 -4.43 -8.08
CA GLY A 31 10.02 -3.82 -8.90
C GLY A 31 8.82 -3.32 -8.09
N ALA A 32 8.98 -3.07 -6.79
CA ALA A 32 7.92 -2.46 -6.00
C ALA A 32 7.50 -1.12 -6.60
N ARG A 33 6.19 -0.93 -6.78
CA ARG A 33 5.65 0.34 -7.28
C ARG A 33 5.58 1.39 -6.19
N TYR A 34 5.53 0.96 -4.93
CA TYR A 34 5.40 1.84 -3.78
C TYR A 34 6.40 1.45 -2.68
N LEU A 35 7.00 2.47 -2.07
CA LEU A 35 7.82 2.36 -0.86
C LEU A 35 7.15 3.18 0.25
N GLY A 36 7.02 2.61 1.44
CA GLY A 36 6.28 3.22 2.56
C GLY A 36 7.15 3.53 3.77
N ALA A 37 7.02 4.73 4.31
CA ALA A 37 7.58 5.16 5.60
C ALA A 37 6.45 5.48 6.60
N ILE A 38 6.68 5.26 7.90
CA ILE A 38 5.65 5.46 8.94
C ILE A 38 6.00 6.70 9.77
N PHE A 39 5.01 7.61 9.87
CA PHE A 39 5.03 8.79 10.73
C PHE A 39 4.00 8.71 11.87
N ALA A 40 3.21 7.62 11.91
CA ALA A 40 2.12 7.41 12.87
C ALA A 40 2.55 6.86 14.25
N GLY A 41 3.85 6.61 14.46
CA GLY A 41 4.42 6.05 15.68
C GLY A 41 4.82 4.57 15.59
N GLY A 42 5.15 3.98 16.73
CA GLY A 42 5.53 2.57 16.86
C GLY A 42 6.99 2.27 16.44
N PRO A 43 7.38 0.97 16.37
CA PRO A 43 8.77 0.57 16.20
C PRO A 43 9.34 0.84 14.79
N ARG A 44 8.51 1.32 13.86
CA ARG A 44 8.86 1.62 12.46
C ARG A 44 8.81 3.12 12.16
N LEU A 45 8.66 3.95 13.20
CA LEU A 45 8.64 5.39 13.08
C LEU A 45 9.98 5.91 12.55
N VAL A 46 9.92 6.80 11.57
CA VAL A 46 11.09 7.52 11.05
C VAL A 46 10.82 9.03 11.01
N SER A 47 11.87 9.84 11.02
CA SER A 47 11.76 11.27 10.72
C SER A 47 11.57 11.49 9.21
N SER A 48 11.06 12.67 8.82
CA SER A 48 10.95 13.09 7.42
C SER A 48 12.30 13.07 6.68
N ALA A 49 13.36 13.54 7.35
CA ALA A 49 14.72 13.50 6.83
C ALA A 49 15.22 12.07 6.56
N SER A 50 15.00 11.14 7.50
CA SER A 50 15.36 9.73 7.31
C SER A 50 14.52 9.10 6.19
N ALA A 51 13.22 9.39 6.12
CA ALA A 51 12.36 8.93 5.04
C ALA A 51 12.83 9.41 3.67
N ALA A 52 13.23 10.69 3.55
CA ALA A 52 13.78 11.24 2.31
C ALA A 52 15.03 10.47 1.83
N GLN A 53 15.94 10.12 2.75
CA GLN A 53 17.13 9.32 2.44
C GLN A 53 16.76 7.90 2.00
N ILE A 54 15.85 7.25 2.71
CA ILE A 54 15.34 5.90 2.39
C ILE A 54 14.73 5.88 0.99
N PHE A 55 13.86 6.84 0.67
CA PHE A 55 13.26 6.94 -0.65
C PHE A 55 14.26 7.29 -1.75
N SER A 56 15.24 8.14 -1.47
CA SER A 56 16.33 8.44 -2.40
C SER A 56 17.12 7.17 -2.76
N ALA A 57 17.45 6.33 -1.77
CA ALA A 57 18.12 5.05 -1.99
C ALA A 57 17.29 4.10 -2.87
N GLY A 58 15.97 4.02 -2.64
CA GLY A 58 15.05 3.26 -3.47
C GLY A 58 15.01 3.75 -4.93
N ARG A 59 14.88 5.07 -5.13
CA ARG A 59 14.89 5.68 -6.48
C ARG A 59 16.20 5.43 -7.22
N ALA A 60 17.34 5.58 -6.54
CA ALA A 60 18.66 5.29 -7.11
C ALA A 60 18.79 3.81 -7.52
N ALA A 61 18.34 2.88 -6.67
CA ALA A 61 18.38 1.45 -6.96
C ALA A 61 17.46 1.07 -8.15
N ALA A 62 16.28 1.69 -8.27
CA ALA A 62 15.40 1.49 -9.42
C ALA A 62 16.07 1.92 -10.74
N ALA A 63 16.71 3.10 -10.74
CA ALA A 63 17.42 3.62 -11.90
C ALA A 63 18.57 2.70 -12.34
N LEU A 64 19.32 2.15 -11.39
CA LEU A 64 20.43 1.22 -11.67
C LEU A 64 19.96 -0.18 -12.12
N SER A 65 18.71 -0.54 -11.85
CA SER A 65 18.16 -1.88 -12.11
C SER A 65 17.13 -1.90 -13.23
N TRP A 66 17.00 -0.81 -13.99
CA TRP A 66 16.03 -0.64 -15.09
C TRP A 66 14.56 -0.84 -14.66
N GLN A 67 14.28 -0.58 -13.37
CA GLN A 67 12.94 -0.64 -12.82
C GLN A 67 12.26 0.73 -12.88
N SER A 68 10.93 0.73 -12.89
CA SER A 68 10.17 1.98 -12.73
C SER A 68 10.49 2.63 -11.38
N VAL A 69 10.58 3.96 -11.36
CA VAL A 69 10.78 4.71 -10.12
C VAL A 69 9.59 4.47 -9.18
N PRO A 70 9.82 4.00 -7.95
CA PRO A 70 8.74 3.77 -7.00
C PRO A 70 8.15 5.08 -6.50
N ARG A 71 6.85 5.07 -6.22
CA ARG A 71 6.16 6.17 -5.53
C ARG A 71 6.33 6.04 -4.02
N CYS A 72 6.52 7.16 -3.35
CA CYS A 72 6.82 7.22 -1.92
C CYS A 72 5.55 7.54 -1.14
N VAL A 73 5.20 6.69 -0.17
CA VAL A 73 3.96 6.78 0.60
C VAL A 73 4.28 7.01 2.08
N GLY A 74 3.74 8.07 2.68
CA GLY A 74 3.85 8.31 4.12
C GLY A 74 2.60 7.86 4.86
N VAL A 75 2.76 7.00 5.87
CA VAL A 75 1.64 6.58 6.74
C VAL A 75 1.50 7.56 7.89
N MET A 76 0.40 8.29 7.89
CA MET A 76 0.06 9.34 8.84
C MET A 76 -0.84 8.80 9.96
N GLY A 77 -0.59 9.25 11.18
CA GLY A 77 -1.42 9.02 12.35
C GLY A 77 -2.48 10.10 12.50
N THR A 78 -2.48 10.79 13.66
CA THR A 78 -3.45 11.83 14.02
C THR A 78 -2.92 13.25 13.78
N GLN A 79 -1.89 13.42 12.96
CA GLN A 79 -1.38 14.73 12.58
C GLN A 79 -2.45 15.58 11.89
N SER A 80 -2.38 16.89 12.08
CA SER A 80 -3.19 17.87 11.35
C SER A 80 -2.82 17.94 9.86
N PRO A 81 -3.71 18.42 8.98
CA PRO A 81 -3.40 18.58 7.55
C PRO A 81 -2.14 19.42 7.26
N SER A 82 -1.86 20.45 8.07
CA SER A 82 -0.65 21.27 7.93
C SER A 82 0.62 20.50 8.27
N GLU A 83 0.61 19.75 9.38
CA GLU A 83 1.76 18.89 9.74
C GLU A 83 1.98 17.79 8.70
N ILE A 84 0.90 17.22 8.14
CA ILE A 84 0.98 16.25 7.04
C ILE A 84 1.61 16.89 5.79
N ALA A 85 1.28 18.14 5.47
CA ALA A 85 1.85 18.86 4.34
C ALA A 85 3.35 19.12 4.50
N GLU A 86 3.80 19.52 5.69
CA GLU A 86 5.22 19.68 6.02
C GLU A 86 5.98 18.35 5.86
N LEU A 87 5.48 17.28 6.49
CA LEU A 87 6.07 15.94 6.37
C LEU A 87 6.12 15.45 4.90
N ALA A 88 5.06 15.71 4.13
CA ALA A 88 4.97 15.32 2.73
C ALA A 88 5.96 16.08 1.84
N GLY A 89 6.17 17.37 2.09
CA GLY A 89 7.17 18.18 1.41
C GLY A 89 8.58 17.70 1.72
N GLU A 90 8.94 17.62 3.00
CA GLU A 90 10.28 17.25 3.46
C GLU A 90 10.69 15.84 3.03
N ALA A 91 9.79 14.86 3.18
CA ALA A 91 10.06 13.48 2.78
C ALA A 91 9.87 13.24 1.26
N SER A 92 9.44 14.25 0.50
CA SER A 92 9.13 14.16 -0.93
C SER A 92 8.12 13.04 -1.26
N LEU A 93 6.98 13.02 -0.57
CA LEU A 93 5.97 11.96 -0.67
C LEU A 93 5.07 12.10 -1.89
N ASP A 94 4.86 11.04 -2.66
CA ASP A 94 3.91 11.03 -3.77
C ASP A 94 2.46 10.79 -3.32
N ALA A 95 2.28 10.19 -2.15
CA ALA A 95 0.98 9.93 -1.54
C ALA A 95 1.08 9.95 0.00
N VAL A 96 -0.04 10.28 0.65
CA VAL A 96 -0.22 10.21 2.10
C VAL A 96 -1.30 9.19 2.43
N GLN A 97 -1.01 8.27 3.36
CA GLN A 97 -1.92 7.23 3.80
C GLN A 97 -2.43 7.55 5.20
N LEU A 98 -3.70 7.87 5.32
CA LEU A 98 -4.36 8.21 6.59
C LEU A 98 -4.75 6.92 7.32
N HIS A 99 -4.07 6.61 8.42
CA HIS A 99 -4.25 5.36 9.16
C HIS A 99 -5.23 5.48 10.34
N ALA A 100 -5.45 6.67 10.89
CA ALA A 100 -6.25 6.89 12.10
C ALA A 100 -7.75 7.15 11.78
N ASP A 101 -8.45 6.14 11.23
CA ASP A 101 -9.90 6.17 10.95
C ASP A 101 -10.33 7.44 10.17
N PRO A 102 -9.84 7.61 8.93
CA PRO A 102 -10.13 8.80 8.13
C PRO A 102 -11.62 8.95 7.80
N THR A 103 -12.05 10.20 7.66
CA THR A 103 -13.35 10.59 7.11
C THR A 103 -13.18 11.19 5.70
N PRO A 104 -14.23 11.24 4.86
CA PRO A 104 -14.17 11.94 3.58
C PRO A 104 -13.73 13.40 3.68
N GLU A 105 -14.17 14.11 4.72
CA GLU A 105 -13.74 15.50 4.97
C GLU A 105 -12.24 15.57 5.30
N HIS A 106 -11.73 14.64 6.11
CA HIS A 106 -10.31 14.56 6.41
C HIS A 106 -9.48 14.30 5.14
N VAL A 107 -9.96 13.41 4.27
CA VAL A 107 -9.34 13.14 2.96
C VAL A 107 -9.26 14.40 2.10
N GLN A 108 -10.35 15.17 2.00
CA GLN A 108 -10.37 16.42 1.23
C GLN A 108 -9.41 17.47 1.80
N ARG A 109 -9.46 17.72 3.12
CA ARG A 109 -8.57 18.69 3.77
C ARG A 109 -7.09 18.37 3.57
N VAL A 110 -6.72 17.09 3.68
CA VAL A 110 -5.33 16.67 3.47
C VAL A 110 -4.93 16.79 2.00
N ARG A 111 -5.84 16.47 1.07
CA ARG A 111 -5.61 16.64 -0.37
C ARG A 111 -5.34 18.11 -0.71
N GLU A 112 -6.16 19.02 -0.19
CA GLU A 112 -6.01 20.46 -0.38
C GLU A 112 -4.69 20.98 0.21
N ALA A 113 -4.33 20.54 1.41
CA ALA A 113 -3.10 20.99 2.09
C ALA A 113 -1.82 20.46 1.42
N THR A 114 -1.85 19.24 0.89
CA THR A 114 -0.64 18.54 0.40
C THR A 114 -0.46 18.59 -1.11
N GLY A 115 -1.55 18.70 -1.87
CA GLY A 115 -1.56 18.48 -3.32
C GLY A 115 -1.16 17.07 -3.76
N ARG A 116 -1.16 16.09 -2.84
CA ARG A 116 -0.76 14.69 -3.10
C ARG A 116 -1.97 13.77 -3.19
N GLU A 117 -1.74 12.54 -3.65
CA GLU A 117 -2.74 11.49 -3.49
C GLU A 117 -2.97 11.19 -2.01
N VAL A 118 -4.23 10.92 -1.66
CA VAL A 118 -4.64 10.56 -0.31
C VAL A 118 -5.23 9.16 -0.32
N TRP A 119 -4.63 8.28 0.47
CA TRP A 119 -5.06 6.91 0.67
C TRP A 119 -5.76 6.80 2.02
N ALA A 120 -6.96 6.23 2.06
CA ALA A 120 -7.73 6.06 3.28
C ALA A 120 -7.65 4.62 3.78
N VAL A 121 -7.23 4.41 5.02
CA VAL A 121 -7.31 3.07 5.64
C VAL A 121 -8.74 2.80 6.08
N LEU A 122 -9.26 1.64 5.68
CA LEU A 122 -10.52 1.09 6.12
C LEU A 122 -10.22 -0.21 6.86
N ARG A 123 -10.43 -0.21 8.19
CA ARG A 123 -10.21 -1.40 9.02
C ARG A 123 -11.37 -2.36 8.82
N VAL A 124 -11.05 -3.61 8.50
CA VAL A 124 -12.05 -4.65 8.26
C VAL A 124 -11.96 -5.72 9.33
N GLU A 125 -13.11 -6.07 9.89
CA GLU A 125 -13.30 -7.17 10.81
C GLU A 125 -14.34 -8.13 10.21
N GLY A 126 -14.00 -9.42 10.09
CA GLY A 126 -14.91 -10.42 9.54
C GLY A 126 -15.06 -10.32 8.02
N ALA A 127 -16.31 -10.39 7.55
CA ALA A 127 -16.68 -10.63 6.15
C ALA A 127 -17.43 -9.46 5.48
N ALA A 128 -17.57 -8.32 6.16
CA ALA A 128 -18.31 -7.16 5.66
C ALA A 128 -17.48 -5.88 5.73
N LEU A 129 -17.69 -4.99 4.75
CA LEU A 129 -17.12 -3.65 4.80
C LEU A 129 -17.85 -2.80 5.84
N PRO A 130 -17.14 -1.90 6.55
CA PRO A 130 -17.77 -0.93 7.42
C PRO A 130 -18.75 -0.01 6.68
N PRO A 131 -19.78 0.57 7.36
CA PRO A 131 -20.79 1.40 6.73
C PRO A 131 -20.25 2.61 5.96
N ASN A 132 -19.14 3.20 6.41
CA ASN A 132 -18.50 4.36 5.78
C ASN A 132 -17.63 4.01 4.56
N ALA A 133 -17.58 2.73 4.15
CA ALA A 133 -16.71 2.29 3.06
C ALA A 133 -17.00 3.03 1.74
N ALA A 134 -18.27 3.10 1.33
CA ALA A 134 -18.65 3.72 0.06
C ALA A 134 -18.24 5.20 -0.02
N GLU A 135 -18.40 5.93 1.08
CA GLU A 135 -18.01 7.35 1.16
C GLU A 135 -16.49 7.52 1.05
N LEU A 136 -15.70 6.64 1.68
CA LEU A 136 -14.24 6.68 1.57
C LEU A 136 -13.76 6.27 0.17
N PHE A 137 -14.38 5.27 -0.45
CA PHE A 137 -14.08 4.90 -1.83
C PHE A 137 -14.40 6.04 -2.80
N ALA A 138 -15.43 6.85 -2.53
CA ALA A 138 -15.75 8.02 -3.35
C ALA A 138 -14.79 9.21 -3.15
N ALA A 139 -14.17 9.35 -1.97
CA ALA A 139 -13.34 10.52 -1.63
C ALA A 139 -11.82 10.31 -1.83
N ALA A 140 -11.31 9.10 -1.61
CA ALA A 140 -9.88 8.80 -1.63
C ALA A 140 -9.38 8.34 -3.01
N ASP A 141 -8.09 8.51 -3.29
CA ASP A 141 -7.49 7.99 -4.53
C ASP A 141 -7.23 6.48 -4.45
N ALA A 142 -7.07 5.98 -3.23
CA ALA A 142 -6.98 4.58 -2.90
C ALA A 142 -7.58 4.30 -1.53
N VAL A 143 -8.19 3.13 -1.37
CA VAL A 143 -8.63 2.62 -0.07
C VAL A 143 -7.80 1.40 0.29
N VAL A 144 -7.24 1.44 1.51
CA VAL A 144 -6.43 0.36 2.08
C VAL A 144 -7.32 -0.47 2.99
N LEU A 145 -7.67 -1.69 2.56
CA LEU A 145 -8.34 -2.66 3.42
C LEU A 145 -7.29 -3.29 4.33
N ASP A 146 -7.33 -2.94 5.62
CA ASP A 146 -6.40 -3.44 6.62
C ASP A 146 -7.13 -4.41 7.56
N ALA A 147 -6.69 -5.66 7.58
CA ALA A 147 -7.21 -6.68 8.48
C ALA A 147 -6.84 -6.33 9.92
N LYS A 148 -7.84 -6.02 10.76
CA LYS A 148 -7.58 -5.75 12.17
C LYS A 148 -7.24 -7.05 12.89
N VAL A 149 -5.95 -7.25 13.20
CA VAL A 149 -5.53 -8.30 14.13
C VAL A 149 -5.59 -7.71 15.53
N ASN A 150 -6.62 -8.06 16.30
CA ASN A 150 -6.83 -7.60 17.68
C ASN A 150 -5.62 -7.92 18.58
N GLY A 151 -4.70 -6.96 18.72
CA GLY A 151 -3.81 -6.79 19.88
C GLY A 151 -2.95 -7.97 20.33
N LYS A 152 -2.80 -9.01 19.51
CA LYS A 152 -2.02 -10.21 19.86
C LYS A 152 -1.00 -10.53 18.77
N LEU A 153 0.19 -10.89 19.24
CA LEU A 153 1.25 -11.56 18.48
C LEU A 153 0.62 -12.64 17.59
N GLY A 154 1.07 -12.70 16.34
CA GLY A 154 0.54 -13.58 15.30
C GLY A 154 0.28 -14.99 15.80
N GLY A 155 -0.87 -15.56 15.42
CA GLY A 155 -1.20 -16.93 15.83
C GLY A 155 -2.65 -17.40 15.74
N THR A 156 -3.62 -16.65 15.21
CA THR A 156 -4.99 -17.20 15.02
C THR A 156 -5.37 -17.48 13.56
N GLY A 157 -4.56 -17.09 12.58
CA GLY A 157 -4.73 -17.54 11.18
C GLY A 157 -6.05 -17.16 10.50
N VAL A 158 -6.89 -16.31 11.10
CA VAL A 158 -8.09 -15.79 10.42
C VAL A 158 -7.64 -14.67 9.50
N ALA A 159 -7.10 -15.05 8.35
CA ALA A 159 -7.08 -14.17 7.19
C ALA A 159 -8.49 -13.61 6.98
N LEU A 160 -8.61 -12.36 6.53
CA LEU A 160 -9.88 -11.81 6.09
C LEU A 160 -10.57 -12.82 5.17
N ASP A 161 -11.90 -12.93 5.26
CA ASP A 161 -12.65 -13.66 4.25
C ASP A 161 -12.65 -12.84 2.96
N TRP A 162 -11.54 -12.95 2.22
CA TRP A 162 -11.29 -12.21 1.00
C TRP A 162 -12.39 -12.43 -0.04
N LEU A 163 -12.98 -13.63 -0.08
CA LEU A 163 -14.06 -13.92 -1.01
C LEU A 163 -15.31 -13.12 -0.65
N ALA A 164 -15.69 -13.08 0.63
CA ALA A 164 -16.84 -12.30 1.08
C ALA A 164 -16.64 -10.78 0.89
N LEU A 165 -15.41 -10.28 1.05
CA LEU A 165 -15.10 -8.86 0.89
C LEU A 165 -14.97 -8.43 -0.57
N HIS A 166 -14.69 -9.35 -1.50
CA HIS A 166 -14.48 -9.05 -2.91
C HIS A 166 -15.70 -8.34 -3.51
N ASP A 167 -16.89 -8.95 -3.40
CA ASP A 167 -18.12 -8.43 -4.00
C ASP A 167 -18.52 -7.09 -3.38
N ALA A 168 -18.41 -6.97 -2.06
CA ALA A 168 -18.70 -5.73 -1.35
C ALA A 168 -17.76 -4.59 -1.80
N ALA A 169 -16.45 -4.86 -1.91
CA ALA A 169 -15.49 -3.87 -2.38
C ALA A 169 -15.72 -3.53 -3.86
N ALA A 170 -15.98 -4.52 -4.71
CA ALA A 170 -16.26 -4.31 -6.13
C ALA A 170 -17.50 -3.43 -6.36
N ALA A 171 -18.54 -3.58 -5.53
CA ALA A 171 -19.77 -2.81 -5.64
C ALA A 171 -19.60 -1.31 -5.33
N VAL A 172 -18.66 -0.94 -4.45
CA VAL A 172 -18.51 0.45 -3.97
C VAL A 172 -17.28 1.17 -4.51
N ARG A 173 -16.28 0.44 -5.02
CA ARG A 173 -14.96 1.03 -5.31
C ARG A 173 -14.88 1.90 -6.55
N GLY A 174 -15.76 1.72 -7.54
CA GLY A 174 -15.66 2.43 -8.82
C GLY A 174 -14.26 2.39 -9.43
N ALA A 175 -13.68 3.56 -9.73
CA ALA A 175 -12.32 3.71 -10.25
C ALA A 175 -11.23 3.79 -9.17
N THR A 176 -11.62 3.83 -7.89
CA THR A 176 -10.69 3.98 -6.76
C THR A 176 -9.83 2.73 -6.59
N ARG A 177 -8.54 2.95 -6.32
CA ARG A 177 -7.58 1.85 -6.15
C ARG A 177 -7.87 1.09 -4.88
N LEU A 178 -7.88 -0.24 -4.99
CA LEU A 178 -7.96 -1.13 -3.85
C LEU A 178 -6.55 -1.58 -3.46
N VAL A 179 -6.16 -1.26 -2.23
CA VAL A 179 -4.93 -1.74 -1.62
C VAL A 179 -5.30 -2.79 -0.57
N LEU A 180 -4.76 -4.00 -0.70
CA LEU A 180 -4.94 -5.04 0.30
C LEU A 180 -3.75 -5.05 1.26
N ALA A 181 -4.02 -4.91 2.55
CA ALA A 181 -3.04 -4.94 3.62
C ALA A 181 -3.49 -5.86 4.76
N GLY A 182 -2.74 -5.89 5.86
CA GLY A 182 -3.09 -6.63 7.07
C GLY A 182 -2.76 -8.12 6.99
N GLY A 183 -1.66 -8.52 7.64
CA GLY A 183 -1.30 -9.94 7.78
C GLY A 183 -0.84 -10.64 6.48
N LEU A 184 -0.56 -9.89 5.41
CA LEU A 184 -0.01 -10.47 4.19
C LEU A 184 1.43 -10.97 4.40
N THR A 185 1.74 -12.13 3.85
CA THR A 185 3.04 -12.82 3.91
C THR A 185 3.33 -13.47 2.56
N PRO A 186 4.58 -13.90 2.29
CA PRO A 186 4.88 -14.67 1.08
C PRO A 186 4.01 -15.93 0.92
N GLY A 187 3.58 -16.53 2.04
CA GLY A 187 2.77 -17.76 2.03
C GLY A 187 1.29 -17.54 1.69
N ASN A 188 0.78 -16.30 1.69
CA ASN A 188 -0.64 -16.03 1.46
C ASN A 188 -0.94 -14.97 0.39
N VAL A 189 0.04 -14.19 -0.06
CA VAL A 189 -0.17 -13.06 -0.97
C VAL A 189 -0.82 -13.46 -2.29
N THR A 190 -0.43 -14.60 -2.88
CA THR A 190 -1.00 -15.07 -4.15
C THR A 190 -2.49 -15.34 -4.01
N ARG A 191 -2.89 -16.16 -3.03
CA ARG A 191 -4.29 -16.48 -2.74
C ARG A 191 -5.11 -15.22 -2.40
N ALA A 192 -4.53 -14.31 -1.61
CA ALA A 192 -5.18 -13.06 -1.23
C ALA A 192 -5.45 -12.17 -2.44
N ALA A 193 -4.48 -12.08 -3.35
CA ALA A 193 -4.57 -11.30 -4.57
C ALA A 193 -5.52 -11.95 -5.61
N GLU A 194 -5.54 -13.28 -5.72
CA GLU A 194 -6.52 -14.02 -6.54
C GLU A 194 -7.95 -13.84 -6.03
N ALA A 195 -8.16 -13.80 -4.71
CA ALA A 195 -9.50 -13.63 -4.15
C ALA A 195 -10.00 -12.17 -4.24
N MET A 196 -9.16 -11.18 -3.90
CA MET A 196 -9.58 -9.78 -3.84
C MET A 196 -9.44 -9.01 -5.16
N HIS A 197 -8.57 -9.48 -6.07
CA HIS A 197 -8.14 -8.71 -7.24
C HIS A 197 -7.77 -7.24 -6.93
N PRO A 198 -6.88 -6.98 -5.95
CA PRO A 198 -6.50 -5.62 -5.59
C PRO A 198 -5.62 -5.00 -6.69
N ASP A 199 -5.49 -3.68 -6.72
CA ASP A 199 -4.49 -3.02 -7.58
C ASP A 199 -3.12 -3.02 -6.92
N VAL A 200 -3.09 -3.05 -5.58
CA VAL A 200 -1.87 -3.04 -4.77
C VAL A 200 -1.98 -4.04 -3.63
N VAL A 201 -0.91 -4.79 -3.38
CA VAL A 201 -0.70 -5.53 -2.14
C VAL A 201 0.33 -4.81 -1.28
N ASP A 202 0.02 -4.58 0.00
CA ASP A 202 0.83 -3.83 0.95
C ASP A 202 1.29 -4.73 2.08
N VAL A 203 2.62 -4.82 2.25
CA VAL A 203 3.22 -5.67 3.29
C VAL A 203 4.19 -4.88 4.16
N SER A 204 4.09 -5.09 5.46
CA SER A 204 5.01 -4.54 6.46
C SER A 204 5.70 -5.66 7.24
N SER A 205 5.08 -6.21 8.28
CA SER A 205 5.68 -7.21 9.17
C SER A 205 5.83 -8.61 8.55
N GLY A 206 5.04 -8.95 7.53
CA GLY A 206 5.11 -10.28 6.89
C GLY A 206 6.39 -10.56 6.10
N VAL A 207 7.28 -9.56 5.98
CA VAL A 207 8.60 -9.66 5.34
C VAL A 207 9.71 -9.10 6.23
N GLU A 208 9.51 -9.13 7.56
CA GLU A 208 10.48 -8.68 8.55
C GLU A 208 11.13 -9.87 9.27
N GLU A 209 12.42 -9.76 9.57
CA GLU A 209 13.09 -10.61 10.56
C GLU A 209 12.97 -10.00 11.98
N ALA A 210 12.88 -8.66 12.06
CA ALA A 210 12.61 -7.90 13.28
C ALA A 210 11.84 -6.61 12.94
N PRO A 211 11.10 -5.99 13.88
CA PRO A 211 10.36 -4.75 13.61
C PRO A 211 11.24 -3.66 12.96
N GLY A 212 10.86 -3.23 11.76
CA GLY A 212 11.60 -2.20 11.00
C GLY A 212 12.77 -2.72 10.17
N GLN A 213 13.15 -3.99 10.32
CA GLN A 213 14.26 -4.63 9.60
C GLN A 213 13.70 -5.73 8.68
N LYS A 214 13.69 -5.44 7.37
CA LYS A 214 13.17 -6.35 6.35
C LYS A 214 14.14 -7.51 6.09
N ASP A 215 13.57 -8.70 5.86
CA ASP A 215 14.29 -9.86 5.31
C ASP A 215 14.15 -9.84 3.79
N HIS A 216 15.29 -9.75 3.08
CA HIS A 216 15.29 -9.60 1.62
C HIS A 216 14.84 -10.87 0.88
N ALA A 217 15.00 -12.06 1.47
CA ALA A 217 14.48 -13.29 0.91
C ALA A 217 12.95 -13.33 1.02
N LEU A 218 12.38 -12.91 2.14
CA LEU A 218 10.93 -12.78 2.30
C LEU A 218 10.35 -11.70 1.37
N MET A 219 11.02 -10.55 1.22
CA MET A 219 10.61 -9.53 0.24
C MET A 219 10.55 -10.08 -1.18
N ARG A 220 11.58 -10.85 -1.59
CA ARG A 220 11.63 -11.48 -2.91
C ARG A 220 10.50 -12.49 -3.09
N ALA A 221 10.29 -13.37 -2.12
CA ALA A 221 9.23 -14.36 -2.16
C ALA A 221 7.83 -13.71 -2.22
N PHE A 222 7.63 -12.62 -1.47
CA PHE A 222 6.40 -11.83 -1.53
C PHE A 222 6.14 -11.24 -2.92
N ALA A 223 7.15 -10.59 -3.50
CA ALA A 223 7.05 -9.98 -4.83
C ALA A 223 6.77 -11.03 -5.92
N GLN A 224 7.40 -12.19 -5.83
CA GLN A 224 7.15 -13.32 -6.73
C GLN A 224 5.71 -13.84 -6.59
N GLY A 225 5.22 -14.02 -5.36
CA GLY A 225 3.85 -14.46 -5.10
C GLY A 225 2.81 -13.50 -5.66
N ALA A 226 3.02 -12.19 -5.51
CA ALA A 226 2.16 -11.16 -6.10
C ALA A 226 2.19 -11.20 -7.65
N ALA A 227 3.36 -11.36 -8.25
CA ALA A 227 3.52 -11.38 -9.71
C ALA A 227 2.99 -12.66 -10.37
N ALA A 228 2.78 -13.74 -9.62
CA ALA A 228 2.26 -15.00 -10.14
C ALA A 228 0.77 -14.95 -10.53
N VAL A 229 0.05 -13.94 -10.05
CA VAL A 229 -1.38 -13.75 -10.29
C VAL A 229 -1.62 -13.25 -11.72
N ALA A 230 -2.58 -13.87 -12.41
CA ALA A 230 -2.93 -13.47 -13.77
C ALA A 230 -3.38 -11.99 -13.84
N PRO A 231 -3.11 -11.28 -14.95
CA PRO A 231 -3.59 -9.91 -15.14
C PRO A 231 -5.12 -9.83 -15.07
N ARG A 232 -5.65 -8.76 -14.46
CA ARG A 232 -7.09 -8.45 -14.58
C ARG A 232 -7.39 -8.13 -16.05
N THR A 233 -8.27 -8.90 -16.68
CA THR A 233 -8.93 -8.46 -17.92
C THR A 233 -9.88 -7.34 -17.55
N GLN A 234 -9.60 -6.10 -17.97
CA GLN A 234 -10.60 -5.04 -17.87
C GLN A 234 -11.78 -5.39 -18.76
N PRO A 235 -13.04 -5.26 -18.30
CA PRO A 235 -14.17 -5.30 -19.21
C PRO A 235 -13.99 -4.17 -20.21
N GLY A 236 -13.91 -4.52 -21.50
CA GLY A 236 -13.66 -3.57 -22.57
C GLY A 236 -14.67 -2.43 -22.53
N THR A 237 -14.18 -1.21 -22.68
CA THR A 237 -15.02 -0.05 -22.98
C THR A 237 -15.88 -0.41 -24.20
N PRO A 238 -17.22 -0.29 -24.16
CA PRO A 238 -18.01 -0.43 -25.37
C PRO A 238 -17.49 0.62 -26.36
N SER A 239 -17.03 0.16 -27.52
CA SER A 239 -16.76 1.04 -28.64
C SER A 239 -18.03 1.84 -28.93
N GLN A 240 -17.93 3.17 -28.92
CA GLN A 240 -18.96 4.04 -29.47
C GLN A 240 -19.12 3.78 -30.97
#